data_AF-A0A2P4YAA0-F1
#
_entry.id   AF-A0A2P4YAA0-F1
#
_cell.length_a   1.000
_cell.length_b   1.000
_cell.length_c   1.000
_cell.angle_alpha   90.00
_cell.angle_beta   90.00
_cell.angle_gamma   90.00
#
_symmetry.space_group_name_H-M   'P 1'
#
loop_
_entity.id
_entity.type
_entity.pdbx_description
1 polymer ?
#
loop_
_entity_poly.entity_id
_entity_poly.type
_entity_poly.pdbx_seq_one_letter_code
_entity_poly.pdbx_strand_id
1 'polypeptide(L)'
;MFTTLKIDIKKGVTSWQLDVLEKFIMRKNGEQNVIKILTEKFGGNSNLATIVERASKPTKTSVLQKKQFAALADKNIRPENFMSAVFGKVPASATNEQKTIAAKFQAFYSSL
;
A
#
# COMPACT_ATOMS: atom_id res chain seq x y z
N MET A 1 -5.93 -17.46 10.27
CA MET A 1 -4.56 -16.97 9.99
C MET A 1 -4.42 -15.48 10.26
N PHE A 2 -5.21 -14.61 9.63
CA PHE A 2 -5.32 -13.20 10.02
C PHE A 2 -6.02 -13.02 11.38
N THR A 3 -6.92 -13.94 11.74
CA THR A 3 -7.45 -14.14 13.09
C THR A 3 -6.37 -14.43 14.13
N THR A 4 -5.28 -15.10 13.73
CA THR A 4 -4.13 -15.40 14.61
C THR A 4 -3.29 -14.14 14.87
N LEU A 5 -3.19 -13.24 13.89
CA LEU A 5 -2.49 -11.95 14.00
C LEU A 5 -3.35 -10.84 14.61
N LYS A 6 -4.63 -11.12 14.91
CA LYS A 6 -5.62 -10.14 15.43
C LYS A 6 -5.59 -8.81 14.65
N ILE A 7 -5.47 -8.88 13.33
CA ILE A 7 -5.48 -7.68 12.49
C ILE A 7 -6.91 -7.15 12.45
N ASP A 8 -7.18 -6.13 13.26
CA ASP A 8 -8.40 -5.35 13.20
C ASP A 8 -8.14 -4.10 12.37
N ILE A 9 -8.54 -4.14 11.10
CA ILE A 9 -8.35 -3.04 10.15
C ILE A 9 -8.99 -1.74 10.67
N LYS A 10 -10.07 -1.84 11.49
CA LYS A 10 -10.74 -0.68 12.08
C LYS A 10 -9.93 -0.05 13.21
N LYS A 11 -9.07 -0.82 13.88
CA LYS A 11 -8.18 -0.34 14.95
C LYS A 11 -6.78 0.04 14.45
N GLY A 12 -6.53 -0.12 13.15
CA GLY A 12 -5.24 0.13 12.52
C GLY A 12 -4.34 -1.12 12.52
N VAL A 13 -3.40 -1.13 11.58
CA VAL A 13 -2.43 -2.22 11.43
C VAL A 13 -1.07 -1.71 11.85
N THR A 14 -0.40 -2.45 12.72
CA THR A 14 0.97 -2.12 13.14
C THR A 14 2.00 -2.59 12.12
N SER A 15 3.18 -1.96 12.09
CA SER A 15 4.28 -2.33 11.19
C SER A 15 4.68 -3.81 11.32
N TRP A 16 4.79 -4.33 12.54
CA TRP A 16 5.20 -5.73 12.77
C TRP A 16 4.14 -6.73 12.27
N GLN A 17 2.84 -6.38 12.36
CA GLN A 17 1.78 -7.21 11.79
C GLN A 17 1.89 -7.29 10.27
N LEU A 18 2.22 -6.18 9.61
CA LEU A 18 2.46 -6.15 8.15
C LEU A 18 3.70 -6.95 7.76
N ASP A 19 4.80 -6.84 8.50
CA ASP A 19 6.03 -7.61 8.24
C ASP A 19 5.80 -9.12 8.35
N VAL A 20 5.10 -9.56 9.39
CA VAL A 20 4.77 -11.00 9.57
C VAL A 20 3.87 -11.49 8.46
N LEU A 21 2.92 -10.64 8.04
CA LEU A 21 1.98 -10.98 6.99
C LEU A 21 2.64 -11.07 5.61
N GLU A 22 3.52 -10.13 5.29
CA GLU A 22 4.34 -10.17 4.07
C GLU A 22 5.18 -11.46 4.02
N LYS A 23 5.96 -11.74 5.08
CA LYS A 23 6.80 -12.94 5.16
C LYS A 23 6.00 -14.22 5.01
N PHE A 24 4.81 -14.27 5.60
CA PHE A 24 3.95 -15.43 5.51
C PHE A 24 3.41 -15.64 4.10
N ILE A 25 2.89 -14.58 3.46
CA ILE A 25 2.33 -14.67 2.11
C ILE A 25 3.45 -15.02 1.10
N MET A 26 4.65 -14.42 1.24
CA MET A 26 5.81 -14.80 0.43
C MET A 26 6.12 -16.29 0.54
N ARG A 27 6.10 -16.85 1.76
CA ARG A 27 6.41 -18.27 2.00
C ARG A 27 5.37 -19.22 1.41
N LYS A 28 4.11 -18.80 1.30
CA LYS A 28 3.02 -19.65 0.78
C LYS A 28 2.78 -19.50 -0.71
N ASN A 29 2.86 -18.27 -1.24
CA ASN A 29 2.33 -17.95 -2.56
C ASN A 29 3.35 -17.23 -3.48
N GLY A 30 4.59 -17.02 -3.04
CA GLY A 30 5.59 -16.27 -3.79
C GLY A 30 5.36 -14.75 -3.77
N GLU A 31 6.38 -14.00 -4.22
CA GLU A 31 6.42 -12.54 -4.09
C GLU A 31 5.34 -11.80 -4.90
N GLN A 32 5.03 -12.26 -6.12
CA GLN A 32 4.05 -11.63 -7.01
C GLN A 32 2.62 -11.64 -6.44
N ASN A 33 2.31 -12.55 -5.52
CA ASN A 33 0.96 -12.69 -4.96
C ASN A 33 0.74 -11.87 -3.69
N VAL A 34 1.79 -11.31 -3.08
CA VAL A 34 1.71 -10.58 -1.81
C VAL A 34 0.80 -9.36 -1.93
N ILE A 35 1.10 -8.44 -2.87
CA ILE A 35 0.32 -7.21 -3.01
C ILE A 35 -1.12 -7.50 -3.42
N LYS A 36 -1.35 -8.47 -4.32
CA LYS A 36 -2.69 -8.87 -4.73
C LYS A 36 -3.54 -9.32 -3.54
N ILE A 37 -3.01 -10.22 -2.72
CA ILE A 37 -3.71 -10.77 -1.54
C ILE A 37 -3.97 -9.67 -0.52
N LEU A 38 -3.01 -8.77 -0.30
CA LEU A 38 -3.19 -7.66 0.64
C LEU A 38 -4.23 -6.66 0.13
N THR A 39 -4.22 -6.31 -1.16
CA THR A 39 -5.24 -5.46 -1.78
C THR A 39 -6.63 -6.05 -1.61
N GLU A 40 -6.81 -7.35 -1.90
CA GLU A 40 -8.09 -8.03 -1.73
C GLU A 40 -8.55 -8.03 -0.25
N LYS A 41 -7.62 -8.31 0.68
CA LYS A 41 -7.94 -8.39 2.11
C LYS A 41 -8.24 -7.04 2.76
N PHE A 42 -7.59 -5.97 2.32
CA PHE A 42 -7.81 -4.64 2.87
C PHE A 42 -8.92 -3.87 2.13
N GLY A 43 -9.57 -4.47 1.14
CA GLY A 43 -10.71 -3.86 0.46
C GLY A 43 -10.31 -2.85 -0.62
N GLY A 44 -9.19 -3.08 -1.30
CA GLY A 44 -8.76 -2.32 -2.48
C GLY A 44 -7.48 -1.51 -2.28
N ASN A 45 -7.01 -0.91 -3.39
CA ASN A 45 -5.74 -0.19 -3.44
C ASN A 45 -5.72 1.04 -2.53
N SER A 46 -6.84 1.78 -2.45
CA SER A 46 -6.99 2.93 -1.53
C SER A 46 -6.70 2.53 -0.09
N ASN A 47 -7.39 1.51 0.41
CA ASN A 47 -7.26 1.07 1.80
C ASN A 47 -5.87 0.49 2.08
N LEU A 48 -5.34 -0.32 1.16
CA LEU A 48 -3.98 -0.83 1.29
C LEU A 48 -2.98 0.34 1.37
N ALA A 49 -3.10 1.34 0.51
CA ALA A 49 -2.18 2.49 0.50
C ALA A 49 -2.21 3.26 1.81
N THR A 50 -3.41 3.51 2.35
CA THR A 50 -3.58 4.19 3.65
C THR A 50 -3.06 3.35 4.81
N ILE A 51 -3.35 2.05 4.85
CA ILE A 51 -2.89 1.16 5.93
C ILE A 51 -1.37 1.04 5.93
N VAL A 52 -0.77 0.85 4.76
CA VAL A 52 0.68 0.74 4.62
C VAL A 52 1.36 2.06 5.00
N GLU A 53 0.79 3.21 4.63
CA GLU A 53 1.30 4.52 5.03
C GLU A 53 1.27 4.70 6.55
N ARG A 54 0.14 4.42 7.21
CA ARG A 54 -0.01 4.54 8.67
C ARG A 54 0.89 3.61 9.46
N ALA A 55 1.14 2.42 8.92
CA ALA A 55 2.03 1.45 9.52
C ALA A 55 3.51 1.76 9.26
N SER A 56 3.82 2.50 8.20
CA SER A 56 5.18 2.89 7.87
C SER A 56 5.64 4.04 8.77
N LYS A 57 6.91 4.02 9.20
CA LYS A 57 7.47 5.17 9.93
C LYS A 57 7.47 6.40 9.00
N PRO A 58 7.22 7.62 9.52
CA PRO A 58 6.95 8.82 8.71
C PRO A 58 8.01 9.13 7.64
N THR A 59 9.26 8.76 7.88
CA THR A 59 10.42 9.20 7.10
C THR A 59 10.92 8.20 6.05
N LYS A 60 10.39 6.97 5.99
CA LYS A 60 10.84 5.96 5.00
C LYS A 60 9.67 5.17 4.42
N THR A 61 9.58 5.15 3.10
CA THR A 61 8.76 4.22 2.33
C THR A 61 9.14 2.80 2.73
N SER A 62 8.23 2.05 3.35
CA SER A 62 8.48 0.65 3.71
C SER A 62 8.71 -0.19 2.45
N VAL A 63 9.39 -1.34 2.60
CA VAL A 63 9.57 -2.31 1.51
C VAL A 63 8.23 -2.66 0.87
N LEU A 64 7.21 -2.86 1.71
CA LEU A 64 5.85 -3.16 1.26
C LEU A 64 5.20 -2.00 0.50
N GLN A 65 5.44 -0.75 0.90
CA GLN A 65 4.94 0.41 0.16
C GLN A 65 5.59 0.55 -1.22
N LYS A 66 6.90 0.26 -1.32
CA LYS A 66 7.60 0.20 -2.62
C LYS A 66 7.05 -0.92 -3.50
N LYS A 67 6.78 -2.10 -2.93
CA LYS A 67 6.15 -3.22 -3.66
C LYS A 67 4.75 -2.87 -4.13
N GLN A 68 3.96 -2.18 -3.31
CA GLN A 68 2.65 -1.67 -3.71
C GLN A 68 2.79 -0.71 -4.89
N PHE A 69 3.74 0.22 -4.84
CA PHE A 69 3.97 1.17 -5.92
C PHE A 69 4.46 0.50 -7.21
N ALA A 70 5.36 -0.48 -7.12
CA ALA A 70 5.79 -1.28 -8.27
C ALA A 70 4.59 -1.96 -8.94
N ALA A 71 3.73 -2.62 -8.16
CA ALA A 71 2.53 -3.28 -8.68
C ALA A 71 1.52 -2.32 -9.33
N LEU A 72 1.50 -1.04 -8.92
CA LEU A 72 0.68 -0.02 -9.58
C LEU A 72 1.34 0.44 -10.89
N ALA A 73 2.65 0.64 -10.90
CA ALA A 73 3.41 0.98 -12.10
C ALA A 73 3.30 -0.12 -13.17
N ASP A 74 3.38 -1.40 -12.78
CA ASP A 74 3.16 -2.56 -13.66
C ASP A 74 1.77 -2.58 -14.30
N LYS A 75 0.79 -1.96 -13.64
CA LYS A 75 -0.58 -1.77 -14.15
C LYS A 75 -0.75 -0.47 -14.96
N ASN A 76 0.35 0.13 -15.37
CA ASN A 76 0.41 1.39 -16.13
C ASN A 76 -0.24 2.58 -15.38
N ILE A 77 -0.24 2.54 -14.05
CA ILE A 77 -0.60 3.70 -13.23
C ILE A 77 0.62 4.60 -13.14
N ARG A 78 0.42 5.87 -13.48
CA ARG A 78 1.43 6.93 -13.54
C ARG A 78 1.13 8.00 -12.49
N PRO A 79 2.11 8.83 -12.10
CA PRO A 79 1.87 9.91 -11.13
C PRO A 79 0.70 10.80 -11.51
N GLU A 80 0.52 11.03 -12.81
CA GLU A 80 -0.53 11.83 -13.43
C GLU A 80 -1.96 11.33 -13.13
N ASN A 81 -2.15 10.00 -13.14
CA ASN A 81 -3.46 9.38 -12.95
C ASN A 81 -3.60 8.67 -11.59
N PHE A 82 -2.54 8.62 -10.77
CA PHE A 82 -2.50 7.91 -9.49
C PHE A 82 -3.64 8.29 -8.55
N MET A 83 -3.90 9.59 -8.35
CA MET A 83 -4.93 10.05 -7.42
C MET A 83 -6.32 9.55 -7.82
N SER A 84 -6.62 9.58 -9.12
CA SER A 84 -7.88 9.08 -9.66
C SER A 84 -7.93 7.56 -9.61
N ALA A 85 -6.89 6.87 -10.06
CA ALA A 85 -6.85 5.41 -10.14
C ALA A 85 -6.84 4.70 -8.78
N VAL A 86 -6.18 5.29 -7.78
CA VAL A 86 -6.02 4.67 -6.46
C VAL A 86 -7.10 5.13 -5.49
N PHE A 87 -7.46 6.41 -5.51
CA PHE A 87 -8.39 6.98 -4.53
C PHE A 87 -9.74 7.40 -5.12
N GLY A 88 -9.94 7.31 -6.44
CA GLY A 88 -11.18 7.76 -7.09
C GLY A 88 -11.40 9.27 -6.95
N LYS A 89 -10.32 10.05 -6.80
CA LYS A 89 -10.39 11.47 -6.42
C LYS A 89 -9.59 12.36 -7.36
N VAL A 90 -10.03 13.61 -7.45
CA VAL A 90 -9.23 14.71 -8.00
C VAL A 90 -8.27 15.25 -6.93
N PRO A 91 -7.04 15.68 -7.27
CA PRO A 91 -6.02 16.11 -6.30
C PRO A 91 -6.51 17.20 -5.31
N ALA A 92 -7.38 18.10 -5.76
CA ALA A 92 -7.94 19.17 -4.93
C ALA A 92 -8.79 18.64 -3.76
N SER A 93 -9.46 17.49 -3.94
CA SER A 93 -10.35 16.85 -2.95
C SER A 93 -9.65 15.80 -2.06
N ALA A 94 -8.35 15.60 -2.27
CA ALA A 94 -7.57 14.60 -1.56
C ALA A 94 -7.20 15.08 -0.14
N THR A 95 -7.21 14.15 0.82
CA THR A 95 -6.73 14.43 2.17
C THR A 95 -5.22 14.63 2.18
N ASN A 96 -4.68 15.26 3.23
CA ASN A 96 -3.22 15.42 3.37
C ASN A 96 -2.49 14.06 3.33
N GLU A 97 -3.06 13.03 3.94
CA GLU A 97 -2.53 11.66 3.90
C GLU A 97 -2.48 11.11 2.45
N GLN A 98 -3.55 11.29 1.68
CA GLN A 98 -3.60 10.87 0.26
C GLN A 98 -2.57 11.62 -0.60
N LYS A 99 -2.38 12.92 -0.33
CA LYS A 99 -1.36 13.74 -1.00
C LYS A 99 0.06 13.27 -0.66
N THR A 100 0.33 12.94 0.60
CA THR A 100 1.63 12.37 1.02
C THR A 100 1.92 11.05 0.31
N ILE A 101 0.93 10.16 0.22
CA ILE A 101 1.07 8.88 -0.50
C ILE A 101 1.36 9.13 -1.99
N ALA A 102 0.63 10.05 -2.62
CA ALA A 102 0.85 10.41 -4.02
C ALA A 102 2.25 10.98 -4.26
N ALA A 103 2.75 11.83 -3.36
CA ALA A 103 4.12 12.35 -3.44
C ALA A 103 5.18 11.24 -3.30
N LYS A 104 4.97 10.28 -2.40
CA LYS A 104 5.85 9.11 -2.25
C LYS A 104 5.82 8.21 -3.50
N PHE A 105 4.64 8.04 -4.12
CA PHE A 105 4.51 7.30 -5.37
C PHE A 105 5.23 8.01 -6.52
N GLN A 106 5.08 9.33 -6.64
CA GLN A 106 5.80 10.13 -7.63
C GLN A 106 7.32 9.99 -7.46
N ALA A 107 7.83 10.12 -6.22
CA ALA A 107 9.26 9.96 -5.94
C ALA A 107 9.76 8.55 -6.29
N PHE A 108 8.97 7.50 -6.02
CA PHE A 108 9.28 6.14 -6.44
C PHE A 108 9.32 6.02 -7.97
N TYR A 109 8.31 6.54 -8.67
CA TYR A 109 8.19 6.42 -10.12
C TYR A 109 9.30 7.18 -10.86
N SER A 110 9.73 8.34 -10.35
CA SER A 110 10.88 9.08 -10.89
C SER A 110 12.22 8.40 -10.66
N SER A 111 12.27 7.35 -9.84
CA SER A 111 13.49 6.58 -9.55
C SER A 111 13.54 5.21 -10.24
N LEU A 112 12.50 4.85 -11.02
CA LEU A 112 12.47 3.68 -11.90
C LEU A 112 13.37 3.92 -13.12
#